data_AF-A6Q990-F1
#
_entry.id   AF-A6Q990-F1
#
_cell.length_a   1.000
_cell.length_b   1.000
_cell.length_c   1.000
_cell.angle_alpha   90.00
_cell.angle_beta   90.00
_cell.angle_gamma   90.00
#
_symmetry.space_group_name_H-M   'P 1'
#
loop_
_entity.id
_entity.type
_entity.pdbx_description
1 polymer ?
#
loop_
_entity_poly.entity_id
_entity_poly.type
_entity_poly.pdbx_seq_one_letter_code
_entity_poly.pdbx_strand_id
1 'polypeptide(L)' 'MVNSIREKLKAFNVSVLDVSGEYAKETDIAFVFLSQNTLGAAQYREKIEKMLERNFSEYHFDLEYEEI' A
#
# COMPACT_ATOMS: atom_id res chain seq x y z
N MET A 1 -14.20 -0.06 -3.87
CA MET A 1 -13.23 -0.02 -2.77
C MET A 1 -11.80 -0.10 -3.26
N VAL A 2 -11.34 -1.25 -3.78
CA VAL A 2 -9.97 -1.49 -4.29
C VAL A 2 -9.46 -0.39 -5.23
N ASN A 3 -10.29 0.05 -6.18
CA ASN A 3 -9.94 1.15 -7.08
C ASN A 3 -9.62 2.46 -6.35
N SER A 4 -10.32 2.78 -5.26
CA SER A 4 -10.07 3.99 -4.49
C SER A 4 -8.74 3.91 -3.73
N ILE A 5 -8.43 2.75 -3.14
CA ILE A 5 -7.14 2.49 -2.50
C ILE A 5 -6.01 2.60 -3.53
N ARG A 6 -6.16 1.97 -4.69
CA ARG A 6 -5.19 2.05 -5.80
C ARG A 6 -4.94 3.49 -6.24
N GLU A 7 -5.97 4.30 -6.43
CA GLU A 7 -5.81 5.71 -6.82
C GLU A 7 -5.12 6.54 -5.73
N LYS A 8 -5.39 6.27 -4.45
CA LYS A 8 -4.68 6.93 -3.34
C LYS A 8 -3.22 6.50 -3.24
N LEU A 9 -2.92 5.22 -3.47
CA LEU A 9 -1.55 4.71 -3.54
C LEU A 9 -0.77 5.34 -4.71
N LYS A 10 -1.38 5.51 -5.88
CA LYS A 10 -0.75 6.20 -7.03
C LYS A 10 -0.41 7.67 -6.78
N ALA A 11 -0.98 8.31 -5.75
CA ALA A 11 -0.55 9.65 -5.34
C ALA A 11 0.85 9.64 -4.71
N PHE A 12 1.30 8.47 -4.25
CA PHE A 12 2.69 8.18 -3.94
C PHE A 12 3.39 7.73 -5.23
N ASN A 13 4.69 7.98 -5.35
CA ASN A 13 5.47 7.54 -6.49
C ASN A 13 5.77 6.03 -6.39
N VAL A 14 4.71 5.22 -6.48
CA VAL A 14 4.73 3.76 -6.34
C VAL A 14 4.06 3.11 -7.55
N SER A 15 4.52 1.92 -7.91
CA SER A 15 3.80 1.06 -8.84
C SER A 15 2.85 0.17 -8.07
N VAL A 16 1.62 0.00 -8.55
CA VAL A 16 0.56 -0.76 -7.85
C VAL A 16 0.02 -1.86 -8.76
N LEU A 17 -0.07 -3.08 -8.24
CA LEU A 17 -0.63 -4.25 -8.90
C LEU A 17 -1.72 -4.85 -8.01
N ASP A 18 -2.85 -5.23 -8.61
CA ASP A 18 -3.87 -6.02 -7.93
C ASP A 18 -3.52 -7.49 -8.12
N VAL A 19 -3.31 -8.18 -7.00
CA VAL A 19 -2.92 -9.60 -6.95
C VAL A 19 -3.97 -10.43 -6.21
N SER A 20 -5.19 -9.88 -6.06
CA SER A 20 -6.29 -10.55 -5.38
C SER A 20 -6.64 -11.87 -6.06
N GLY A 21 -6.79 -12.93 -5.25
CA GLY A 21 -7.27 -14.22 -5.72
C GLY A 21 -8.75 -14.22 -6.12
N GLU A 22 -9.21 -15.33 -6.72
CA GLU A 22 -10.61 -15.50 -7.14
C GLU A 22 -11.62 -15.55 -5.96
N TYR A 23 -11.12 -15.72 -4.73
CA TYR A 23 -11.95 -15.77 -3.52
C TYR A 23 -12.21 -14.36 -2.96
N ALA A 24 -13.44 -13.89 -3.17
CA ALA A 24 -13.91 -12.52 -2.94
C ALA A 24 -13.88 -11.98 -1.49
N LYS A 25 -13.27 -12.68 -0.52
CA LYS A 25 -13.26 -12.25 0.89
C LYS A 25 -12.05 -11.40 1.27
N GLU A 26 -10.94 -11.56 0.55
CA GLU A 26 -9.68 -10.85 0.79
C GLU A 26 -9.26 -10.17 -0.51
N THR A 27 -8.58 -9.03 -0.40
CA THR A 27 -8.08 -8.28 -1.55
C THR A 27 -6.61 -8.00 -1.29
N ASP A 28 -5.78 -8.48 -2.20
CA ASP A 28 -4.35 -8.34 -2.09
C ASP A 28 -3.85 -7.30 -3.11
N ILE A 29 -3.12 -6.31 -2.61
CA ILE A 29 -2.56 -5.25 -3.42
C ILE A 29 -1.05 -5.25 -3.19
N ALA A 30 -0.29 -5.56 -4.24
CA ALA A 30 1.15 -5.39 -4.23
C ALA A 30 1.49 -3.95 -4.66
N PHE A 31 2.43 -3.32 -3.98
CA PHE A 31 3.02 -2.07 -4.45
C PHE A 31 4.52 -2.03 -4.22
N VAL A 32 5.23 -1.33 -5.09
CA VAL A 32 6.69 -1.18 -5.03
C VAL A 32 7.08 0.28 -5.18
N PHE A 33 8.10 0.69 -4.43
CA PHE A 33 8.66 2.03 -4.45
C PHE A 33 10.17 1.98 -4.31
N LEU A 34 10.84 3.04 -4.76
CA LEU A 34 12.28 3.20 -4.62
C LEU A 34 12.58 4.30 -3.60
N SER A 35 13.57 4.05 -2.76
CA SER A 35 14.13 5.04 -1.85
C SER A 35 15.64 5.04 -1.94
N GLN A 36 16.26 6.20 -1.71
CA GLN A 36 17.73 6.36 -1.76
C GLN A 36 18.44 5.72 -0.56
N ASN A 37 17.73 5.47 0.53
CA ASN A 37 18.25 4.84 1.75
C ASN A 37 17.11 4.28 2.62
N THR A 38 17.47 3.52 3.65
CA THR A 38 16.54 2.88 4.60
C THR A 38 15.69 3.88 5.37
N LEU A 39 16.23 5.05 5.73
CA LEU A 39 15.47 6.09 6.43
C LEU A 39 14.34 6.63 5.54
N GLY A 40 14.65 6.93 4.28
CA GLY A 40 13.65 7.35 3.30
C GLY A 40 12.60 6.26 3.06
N ALA A 41 13.00 4.98 3.06
CA ALA A 41 12.09 3.86 2.89
C ALA A 41 11.13 3.75 4.08
N ALA A 42 11.64 3.83 5.31
CA ALA A 42 10.83 3.85 6.53
C ALA A 42 9.83 5.02 6.55
N GLN A 43 10.27 6.23 6.18
CA GLN A 43 9.38 7.39 6.06
C GLN A 43 8.31 7.22 4.97
N TYR A 44 8.63 6.50 3.89
CA TYR A 44 7.66 6.21 2.83
C TYR A 44 6.58 5.25 3.33
N ARG A 45 6.98 4.18 4.03
CA ARG A 45 6.08 3.21 4.68
C ARG A 45 5.10 3.90 5.64
N GLU A 46 5.64 4.70 6.57
CA GLU A 46 4.83 5.43 7.55
C GLU A 46 3.80 6.36 6.90
N LYS A 47 4.15 7.04 5.79
CA LYS A 47 3.20 7.92 5.09
C LYS A 47 2.08 7.14 4.41
N ILE A 48 2.39 5.96 3.86
CA ILE A 48 1.39 5.08 3.24
C ILE A 48 0.46 4.53 4.31
N GLU A 49 1.00 4.01 5.42
CA GLU A 49 0.22 3.51 6.56
C GLU A 49 -0.74 4.58 7.11
N LYS A 50 -0.24 5.79 7.40
CA LYS A 50 -1.08 6.91 7.86
C LYS A 50 -2.15 7.30 6.84
N MET A 51 -1.85 7.20 5.55
CA MET A 51 -2.84 7.47 4.50
C MET A 51 -3.94 6.41 4.54
N LEU A 52 -3.58 5.13 4.65
CA LEU A 52 -4.54 4.04 4.74
C LEU A 52 -5.43 4.20 5.98
N GLU A 53 -4.84 4.39 7.16
CA GLU A 53 -5.58 4.62 8.41
C GLU A 53 -6.54 5.81 8.30
N ARG A 54 -6.08 6.95 7.75
CA ARG A 54 -6.90 8.17 7.69
C ARG A 54 -8.06 8.06 6.69
N ASN A 55 -7.86 7.37 5.56
CA ASN A 55 -8.83 7.36 4.46
C ASN A 55 -9.71 6.11 4.45
N PHE A 56 -9.30 5.04 5.13
CA PHE A 56 -9.91 3.71 5.06
C PHE A 56 -9.91 3.02 6.44
N SER A 57 -10.13 3.78 7.52
CA SER A 57 -10.09 3.31 8.92
C SER A 57 -11.03 2.16 9.26
N GLU A 58 -12.07 1.95 8.45
CA GLU A 58 -13.05 0.89 8.65
C GLU A 58 -12.56 -0.50 8.23
N TYR A 59 -11.40 -0.58 7.58
CA TYR A 59 -10.79 -1.84 7.14
C TYR A 59 -9.60 -2.21 8.03
N HIS A 60 -9.41 -3.52 8.16
CA HIS A 60 -8.18 -4.07 8.71
C HIS A 60 -7.18 -4.27 7.56
N PHE A 61 -5.98 -3.73 7.72
CA PHE A 61 -4.88 -3.91 6.77
C PHE A 61 -3.80 -4.74 7.43
N ASP A 62 -3.36 -5.78 6.74
CA ASP A 62 -2.10 -6.46 7.02
C ASP A 62 -1.07 -5.98 6.00
N LEU A 63 0.02 -5.40 6.48
CA LEU A 63 1.03 -4.75 5.64
C LEU A 63 2.40 -5.38 5.91
N GLU A 64 2.91 -6.08 4.91
CA GLU A 64 4.26 -6.64 4.92
C GLU A 64 5.15 -5.88 3.94
N TYR A 65 6.39 -5.60 4.36
CA TYR A 65 7.37 -4.89 3.55
C TYR A 65 8.66 -5.71 3.44
N GLU A 66 9.11 -5.92 2.21
CA GLU A 66 10.38 -6.55 1.89
C GLU A 66 11.35 -5.53 1.28
N GLU A 67 12.61 -5.55 1.71
CA GLU A 67 13.70 -4.75 1.14
C GLU A 67 14.63 -5.66 0.33
N ILE A 68 14.95 -5.25 -0.90
CA ILE A 68 15.79 -5.99 -1.86
C ILE A 68 17.16 -5.31 -1.97
#